data_AF-A0A963LNL5-F1
#
_entry.id   AF-A0A963LNL5-F1
#
_cell.length_a   1.000
_cell.length_b   1.000
_cell.length_c   1.000
_cell.angle_alpha   90.00
_cell.angle_beta   90.00
_cell.angle_gamma   90.00
#
_symmetry.space_group_name_H-M   'P 1'
#
loop_
_entity.id
_entity.type
_entity.pdbx_description
1 polymer ?
#
loop_
_entity_poly.entity_id
_entity_poly.type
_entity_poly.pdbx_seq_one_letter_code
_entity_poly.pdbx_strand_id
1 'polypeptide(L)' 'HDETLPKDSSKTAHFCSMCGPKFCSMKITQEVRDFAAAKGLSEAEALKAGMDEKSKEFQAKGGEFYVPIQPV' A
#
# COMPACT_ATOMS: atom_id res chain seq x y z
N HIS A 1 20.78 8.21 -8.82
CA HIS A 1 19.50 7.57 -8.44
C HIS A 1 18.86 6.91 -9.66
N ASP A 2 18.72 7.65 -10.77
CA ASP A 2 18.13 7.12 -12.00
C ASP A 2 19.15 6.40 -12.89
N GLU A 3 20.45 6.59 -12.66
CA GLU A 3 21.53 5.99 -13.48
C GLU A 3 21.58 4.46 -13.44
N THR A 4 20.96 3.80 -12.44
CA THR A 4 20.92 2.33 -12.31
C THR A 4 19.58 1.69 -12.71
N LEU A 5 18.61 2.48 -13.19
CA LEU A 5 17.35 1.96 -13.68
C LEU A 5 17.51 1.53 -15.15
N PRO A 6 17.36 0.23 -15.48
CA PRO A 6 17.78 -0.33 -16.78
C PRO A 6 16.88 0.04 -17.97
N LYS A 7 15.79 0.78 -17.75
CA LYS A 7 14.82 1.16 -18.80
C LYS A 7 14.36 2.61 -18.57
N ASP A 8 14.25 3.40 -19.64
CA ASP A 8 13.79 4.80 -19.56
C ASP A 8 12.38 4.95 -18.96
N SER A 9 11.52 3.95 -19.15
CA SER A 9 10.18 3.87 -18.54
C SER A 9 10.19 3.91 -17.00
N SER A 10 11.31 3.52 -16.38
CA SER A 10 11.48 3.52 -14.93
C SER A 10 11.79 4.92 -14.38
N LYS A 11 12.24 5.86 -15.22
CA LYS A 11 12.52 7.25 -14.81
C LYS A 11 11.27 8.13 -14.77
N THR A 12 10.19 7.70 -15.43
CA THR A 12 8.86 8.34 -15.36
C THR A 12 7.92 7.64 -14.37
N ALA A 13 8.36 6.54 -13.76
CA ALA A 13 7.53 5.76 -12.86
C ALA A 13 7.48 6.41 -11.47
N HIS A 14 6.30 6.42 -10.85
CA HIS A 14 6.08 6.95 -9.49
C HIS A 14 6.62 5.99 -8.41
N PHE A 15 7.89 5.59 -8.50
CA PHE A 15 8.60 4.90 -7.44
C PHE A 15 10.11 5.17 -7.54
N CYS A 16 10.74 5.36 -6.38
CA CYS A 16 12.19 5.48 -6.28
C CYS A 16 12.82 4.08 -6.38
N SER A 17 14.09 3.97 -6.80
CA SER A 17 14.79 2.68 -7.01
C SER A 17 14.90 1.83 -5.74
N MET A 18 14.76 2.42 -4.55
CA MET A 18 14.71 1.70 -3.27
C MET A 18 13.34 1.13 -2.89
N CYS A 19 12.24 1.63 -3.47
CA CYS A 19 10.88 1.32 -3.01
C CYS A 19 10.13 0.34 -3.92
N GLY A 20 10.52 0.23 -5.19
CA GLY A 20 9.79 -0.57 -6.18
C GLY A 20 8.31 -0.16 -6.31
N PRO A 21 7.56 -0.78 -7.25
CA PRO A 21 6.20 -0.35 -7.59
C PRO A 21 5.17 -0.57 -6.48
N LYS A 22 5.48 -1.42 -5.49
CA LYS A 22 4.57 -1.78 -4.38
C LYS A 22 4.80 -0.99 -3.09
N PHE A 23 5.98 -0.39 -2.87
CA PHE A 23 6.33 0.25 -1.59
C PHE A 23 6.68 1.73 -1.72
N CYS A 24 6.31 2.38 -2.83
CA CYS A 24 6.42 3.83 -2.92
C CYS A 24 5.42 4.46 -1.94
N SER A 25 5.93 5.06 -0.86
CA SER A 25 5.13 5.75 0.17
C SER A 25 4.17 6.77 -0.43
N MET A 26 4.60 7.53 -1.44
CA MET A 26 3.74 8.49 -2.14
C MET A 26 2.57 7.82 -2.87
N LYS A 27 2.81 6.68 -3.53
CA LYS A 27 1.76 5.91 -4.21
C LYS A 27 0.75 5.33 -3.22
N ILE A 28 1.25 4.79 -2.10
CA ILE A 28 0.40 4.28 -1.01
C ILE A 28 -0.49 5.39 -0.45
N THR A 29 0.07 6.59 -0.21
CA THR A 29 -0.73 7.74 0.24
C THR A 29 -1.80 8.12 -0.78
N GLN A 30 -1.47 8.10 -2.08
CA GLN A 30 -2.44 8.39 -3.13
C GLN A 30 -3.57 7.35 -3.17
N GLU A 31 -3.24 6.07 -3.09
CA GLU A 31 -4.23 4.97 -3.07
C GLU A 31 -5.21 5.10 -1.88
N VAL A 32 -4.72 5.51 -0.70
CA VAL A 32 -5.57 5.76 0.48
C VAL A 32 -6.54 6.92 0.24
N ARG A 33 -6.08 8.01 -0.38
CA ARG A 33 -6.91 9.17 -0.71
C ARG A 33 -7.97 8.83 -1.75
N ASP A 34 -7.59 8.10 -2.79
CA ASP A 34 -8.49 7.68 -3.86
C ASP A 34 -9.56 6.72 -3.32
N PHE A 35 -9.19 5.81 -2.41
CA PHE A 35 -10.12 4.94 -1.71
C PHE A 35 -11.13 5.71 -0.84
N ALA A 36 -10.67 6.72 -0.10
CA ALA A 36 -11.53 7.59 0.70
C ALA A 36 -12.53 8.35 -0.18
N ALA A 37 -12.05 8.95 -1.27
CA ALA A 37 -12.86 9.68 -2.24
C ALA A 37 -13.92 8.77 -2.91
N ALA A 38 -13.53 7.56 -3.34
CA ALA A 38 -14.44 6.60 -3.99
C ALA A 38 -15.57 6.13 -3.06
N LYS A 39 -15.32 6.10 -1.75
CA LYS A 39 -16.32 5.74 -0.74
C LYS A 39 -17.12 6.93 -0.20
N GLY A 40 -16.83 8.16 -0.64
CA GLY A 40 -17.45 9.38 -0.12
C GLY A 40 -17.13 9.62 1.36
N LEU A 41 -16.04 9.07 1.86
CA LEU A 41 -15.60 9.17 3.25
C LEU A 41 -14.56 10.28 3.38
N SER A 42 -14.56 10.95 4.53
CA SER A 42 -13.40 11.79 4.90
C SER A 42 -12.15 10.92 5.09
N GLU A 43 -10.95 11.51 4.95
CA GLU A 43 -9.69 10.78 5.17
C GLU A 43 -9.65 10.09 6.55
N ALA A 44 -10.15 10.76 7.60
CA ALA A 44 -10.21 10.22 8.95
C ALA A 44 -11.13 9.00 9.07
N GLU A 45 -12.30 9.03 8.41
CA GLU A 45 -13.24 7.91 8.39
C GLU A 45 -12.70 6.72 7.58
N ALA A 46 -12.07 6.99 6.44
CA ALA A 46 -11.44 5.97 5.61
C ALA A 46 -10.30 5.26 6.35
N LEU A 47 -9.46 6.02 7.07
CA LEU A 47 -8.41 5.47 7.93
C LEU A 47 -8.98 4.57 9.02
N LYS A 48 -10.01 5.04 9.74
CA LYS A 48 -10.65 4.25 10.80
C LYS A 48 -11.25 2.96 10.25
N ALA A 49 -12.02 3.06 9.17
CA ALA A 49 -12.64 1.89 8.53
C ALA A 49 -11.59 0.87 8.03
N GLY A 50 -10.50 1.36 7.41
CA GLY A 50 -9.41 0.49 6.96
C GLY A 50 -8.68 -0.21 8.11
N MET A 51 -8.46 0.49 9.23
CA MET A 51 -7.87 -0.11 10.43
C MET A 51 -8.81 -1.14 11.08
N ASP A 52 -10.11 -0.86 11.15
CA ASP A 52 -11.10 -1.80 11.67
C ASP A 52 -11.17 -3.08 10.83
N GLU A 53 -11.11 -2.94 9.50
CA GLU A 53 -11.06 -4.07 8.57
C GLU A 53 -9.79 -4.91 8.75
N LYS A 54 -8.62 -4.27 8.81
CA LYS A 54 -7.34 -4.96 9.00
C LYS A 54 -7.23 -5.63 10.38
N SER A 55 -7.79 -5.00 11.41
CA SER A 55 -7.87 -5.58 12.76
C SER A 55 -8.72 -6.85 12.77
N LYS A 56 -9.88 -6.84 12.10
CA LYS A 56 -10.72 -8.04 11.93
C LYS A 56 -9.99 -9.14 11.14
N GLU A 57 -9.30 -8.77 10.06
CA GLU A 57 -8.49 -9.71 9.28
C GLU A 57 -7.39 -10.37 10.13
N PHE A 58 -6.69 -9.58 10.94
CA PHE A 58 -5.65 -10.05 11.84
C PHE A 58 -6.21 -11.02 12.89
N GLN A 59 -7.33 -10.67 13.54
CA GLN A 59 -8.00 -11.54 14.50
C GLN A 59 -8.48 -12.84 13.86
N ALA A 60 -9.07 -12.77 12.66
CA ALA A 60 -9.55 -13.94 11.92
C ALA A 60 -8.41 -14.88 11.50
N LYS A 61 -7.20 -14.34 11.26
CA LYS A 61 -6.00 -15.12 10.93
C LYS A 61 -5.23 -15.64 12.14
N GLY A 62 -5.80 -15.52 13.35
CA GLY A 62 -5.21 -16.07 14.58
C GLY A 62 -4.33 -15.09 15.36
N GLY A 63 -4.25 -13.81 14.93
CA GLY A 63 -3.53 -12.78 15.67
C GLY A 63 -2.00 -12.96 15.68
N GLU A 64 -1.44 -13.68 14.72
CA GLU A 64 -0.01 -13.89 14.60
C GLU A 64 0.64 -12.81 13.73
N PHE A 65 1.75 -12.24 14.21
CA PHE A 65 2.53 -11.27 13.45
C PHE A 65 3.28 -11.92 12.27
N TYR A 66 3.71 -13.17 12.44
CA TYR A 66 4.46 -13.91 11.43
C TYR A 66 3.56 -14.93 10.73
N VAL A 67 2.92 -14.52 9.64
CA VAL A 67 2.10 -15.43 8.83
C VAL A 67 3.03 -16.17 7.84
N PRO A 68 3.04 -17.52 7.82
CA PRO A 68 3.85 -18.27 6.87
C PRO A 68 3.40 -17.99 5.43
N ILE A 69 4.37 -17.80 4.55
CA ILE A 69 4.11 -17.54 3.12
C ILE A 69 3.57 -18.82 2.50
N GLN A 70 2.31 -18.81 2.07
CA GLN A 70 1.75 -19.89 1.26
C GLN A 70 2.14 -19.65 -0.20
N PRO A 71 2.79 -20.61 -0.88
CA PRO A 71 3.03 -20.50 -2.31
C PRO A 71 1.68 -20.47 -3.03
N VAL A 72 1.50 -19.45 -3.89
CA VAL A 72 0.37 -19.29 -4.80
C VAL A 72 0.56 -20.11 -6.07
#